data_AF-A0A923A3M0-F1
#
_entry.id   AF-A0A923A3M0-F1
#
_cell.length_a   1.000
_cell.length_b   1.000
_cell.length_c   1.000
_cell.angle_alpha   90.00
_cell.angle_beta   90.00
_cell.angle_gamma   90.00
#
_symmetry.space_group_name_H-M   'P 1'
#
loop_
_entity.id
_entity.type
_entity.pdbx_description
1 polymer ?
#
loop_
_entity_poly.entity_id
_entity_poly.type
_entity_poly.pdbx_seq_one_letter_code
_entity_poly.pdbx_strand_id
1 'polypeptide(L)'
;PEELKKGDISMEIVALRMNRRYSQGNQIRKVFQSIFHMVNSGIQIFAVGWIQSDNTVKGGTGWAVELGKLFNRPLSVFDQDRNQWFTWKNNTWTEDLPKVEHQTFVGTGTCNLTDAGRQAIKELFTRSFNV
;
A
#
# COMPACT_ATOMS: atom_id res chain seq x y z
N PRO A 1 -8.51 -10.61 -21.06
CA PRO A 1 -9.06 -11.77 -20.30
C PRO A 1 -7.98 -12.65 -19.66
N GLU A 2 -6.86 -12.91 -20.35
CA GLU A 2 -5.74 -13.70 -19.80
C GLU A 2 -4.90 -12.97 -18.75
N GLU A 3 -4.71 -11.65 -18.86
CA GLU A 3 -3.94 -10.91 -17.85
C GLU A 3 -4.57 -10.97 -16.46
N LEU A 4 -5.90 -11.05 -16.37
CA LEU A 4 -6.65 -11.20 -15.12
C LEU A 4 -6.39 -12.55 -14.42
N LYS A 5 -5.88 -13.57 -15.12
CA LYS A 5 -5.50 -14.85 -14.50
C LYS A 5 -4.22 -14.74 -13.66
N LYS A 6 -3.32 -13.80 -13.98
CA LYS A 6 -2.12 -13.54 -13.17
C LYS A 6 -2.44 -12.91 -11.81
N GLY A 7 -3.66 -12.41 -11.63
CA GLY A 7 -4.18 -11.85 -10.38
C GLY A 7 -5.29 -12.69 -9.75
N ASP A 8 -5.45 -13.97 -10.12
CA ASP A 8 -6.48 -14.84 -9.55
C ASP A 8 -6.10 -15.30 -8.13
N ILE A 9 -6.00 -14.32 -7.23
CA ILE A 9 -5.65 -14.49 -5.84
C ILE A 9 -6.91 -14.97 -5.12
N SER A 10 -6.80 -16.09 -4.40
CA SER A 10 -7.93 -16.58 -3.63
C SER A 10 -8.31 -15.54 -2.56
N MET A 11 -9.60 -15.30 -2.40
CA MET A 11 -10.11 -14.41 -1.35
C MET A 11 -9.73 -14.91 0.05
N GLU A 12 -9.42 -16.21 0.19
CA GLU A 12 -8.89 -16.81 1.41
C GLU A 12 -7.47 -16.33 1.74
N ILE A 13 -6.58 -16.23 0.75
CA ILE A 13 -5.23 -15.67 0.94
C ILE A 13 -5.33 -14.19 1.33
N VAL A 14 -6.21 -13.44 0.65
CA VAL A 14 -6.44 -12.04 0.98
C VAL A 14 -6.97 -11.90 2.42
N ALA A 15 -7.95 -12.72 2.79
CA ALA A 15 -8.54 -12.72 4.12
C ALA A 15 -7.52 -13.06 5.21
N LEU A 16 -6.69 -14.07 4.98
CA LEU A 16 -5.62 -14.49 5.89
C LEU A 16 -4.59 -13.38 6.09
N ARG A 17 -4.10 -12.77 5.00
CA ARG A 17 -3.08 -11.72 5.03
C ARG A 17 -3.57 -10.42 5.63
N MET A 18 -4.83 -10.06 5.34
CA MET A 18 -5.47 -8.86 5.86
C MET A 18 -6.06 -9.06 7.26
N ASN A 19 -5.96 -10.27 7.84
CA ASN A 19 -6.56 -10.65 9.11
C ASN A 19 -8.07 -10.29 9.20
N ARG A 20 -8.81 -10.48 8.10
CA ARG A 20 -10.21 -10.03 7.93
C ARG A 20 -11.03 -11.00 7.10
N ARG A 21 -12.32 -11.17 7.45
CA ARG A 21 -13.29 -11.92 6.64
C ARG A 21 -14.12 -10.98 5.77
N TYR A 22 -14.28 -11.30 4.49
CA TYR A 22 -15.08 -10.52 3.54
C TYR A 22 -16.37 -11.27 3.19
N SER A 23 -17.53 -10.67 3.45
CA SER A 23 -18.85 -11.26 3.17
C SER A 23 -19.40 -10.95 1.78
N GLN A 24 -18.80 -10.00 1.04
CA GLN A 24 -19.23 -9.52 -0.28
C GLN A 24 -18.20 -9.92 -1.36
N GLY A 25 -18.41 -11.06 -2.03
CA GLY A 25 -17.37 -11.75 -2.81
C GLY A 25 -16.98 -11.13 -4.17
N ASN A 26 -17.89 -10.49 -4.90
CA ASN A 26 -17.65 -10.18 -6.33
C ASN A 26 -17.10 -8.77 -6.61
N GLN A 27 -17.59 -7.72 -5.94
CA GLN A 27 -17.10 -6.35 -6.19
C GLN A 27 -15.73 -6.12 -5.55
N ILE A 28 -15.53 -6.59 -4.31
CA ILE A 28 -14.27 -6.47 -3.58
C ILE A 28 -13.14 -7.22 -4.30
N ARG A 29 -13.43 -8.39 -4.88
CA ARG A 29 -12.46 -9.16 -5.67
C ARG A 29 -11.91 -8.36 -6.84
N LYS A 30 -12.75 -7.62 -7.58
CA LYS A 30 -12.29 -6.78 -8.69
C LYS A 30 -11.35 -5.67 -8.22
N VAL A 31 -11.66 -5.03 -7.09
CA VAL A 31 -10.80 -4.01 -6.49
C VAL A 31 -9.43 -4.60 -6.13
N PHE A 32 -9.39 -5.78 -5.51
CA PHE A 32 -8.14 -6.45 -5.16
C PHE A 32 -7.33 -6.90 -6.37
N GLN A 33 -8.00 -7.35 -7.44
CA GLN A 33 -7.36 -7.68 -8.72
C GLN A 33 -6.74 -6.43 -9.37
N SER A 34 -7.45 -5.30 -9.38
CA SER A 34 -6.91 -4.04 -9.90
C SER A 34 -5.68 -3.58 -9.10
N ILE A 35 -5.75 -3.64 -7.76
CA ILE A 35 -4.61 -3.31 -6.89
C ILE A 35 -3.42 -4.23 -7.15
N PHE A 36 -3.66 -5.52 -7.35
CA PHE A 36 -2.61 -6.46 -7.69
C PHE A 36 -1.88 -6.08 -8.97
N HIS A 37 -2.61 -5.74 -10.03
CA HIS A 37 -1.98 -5.33 -11.28
C HIS A 37 -1.16 -4.05 -11.13
N MET A 38 -1.66 -3.05 -10.39
CA MET A 38 -0.89 -1.84 -10.10
C MET A 38 0.43 -2.17 -9.39
N VAL A 39 0.37 -2.94 -8.30
CA VAL A 39 1.54 -3.33 -7.51
C VAL A 39 2.52 -4.19 -8.31
N ASN A 40 2.01 -5.09 -9.16
CA ASN A 40 2.85 -5.94 -9.99
C ASN A 40 3.66 -5.16 -11.05
N SER A 41 3.15 -4.01 -11.50
CA SER A 41 3.83 -3.14 -12.47
C SER A 41 4.84 -2.17 -11.86
N GLY A 42 4.79 -1.92 -10.55
CA GLY A 42 5.70 -1.00 -9.87
C GLY A 42 6.76 -1.69 -9.01
N ILE A 43 7.89 -1.02 -8.80
CA ILE A 43 8.99 -1.52 -7.96
C ILE A 43 8.86 -0.98 -6.53
N GLN A 44 8.55 0.30 -6.36
CA GLN A 44 8.42 0.95 -5.05
C GLN A 44 6.97 1.26 -4.72
N ILE A 45 6.56 1.18 -3.45
CA ILE A 45 5.18 1.39 -3.04
C ILE A 45 5.12 2.45 -1.95
N PHE A 46 4.26 3.43 -2.17
CA PHE A 46 3.91 4.46 -1.19
C PHE A 46 2.43 4.39 -0.88
N ALA A 47 2.09 4.29 0.40
CA ALA A 47 0.72 4.30 0.87
C ALA A 47 0.46 5.46 1.84
N VAL A 48 -0.75 5.99 1.85
CA VAL A 48 -1.22 6.91 2.90
C VAL A 48 -2.42 6.28 3.59
N GLY A 49 -2.36 6.11 4.90
CA GLY A 49 -3.41 5.42 5.65
C GLY A 49 -3.14 5.34 7.15
N TRP A 50 -3.56 4.23 7.75
CA TRP A 50 -3.42 3.96 9.19
C TRP A 50 -2.81 2.58 9.41
N ILE A 51 -1.68 2.54 10.09
CA ILE A 51 -1.03 1.31 10.53
C ILE A 51 -1.77 0.80 11.77
N GLN A 52 -2.24 -0.43 11.70
CA GLN A 52 -2.94 -1.10 12.78
C GLN A 52 -1.93 -1.78 13.73
N SER A 53 -2.40 -2.17 14.92
CA SER A 53 -1.58 -2.85 15.94
C SER A 53 -1.03 -4.21 15.49
N ASP A 54 -1.64 -4.83 14.48
CA ASP A 54 -1.18 -6.08 13.85
C ASP A 54 -0.22 -5.85 12.67
N ASN A 55 0.32 -4.63 12.53
CA ASN A 55 1.21 -4.18 11.45
C ASN A 55 0.59 -4.16 10.05
N THR A 56 -0.72 -4.41 9.91
CA THR A 56 -1.44 -4.22 8.63
C THR A 56 -1.87 -2.77 8.46
N VAL A 57 -2.30 -2.39 7.26
CA VAL A 57 -2.89 -1.06 7.01
C VAL A 57 -4.39 -1.16 6.80
N LYS A 58 -5.14 -0.17 7.30
CA LYS A 58 -6.60 -0.19 7.28
C LYS A 58 -7.17 -0.12 5.86
N GLY A 59 -8.15 -0.97 5.57
CA GLY A 59 -8.99 -0.87 4.36
C GLY A 59 -8.36 -1.46 3.09
N GLY A 60 -8.83 -1.03 1.91
CA GLY A 60 -8.31 -1.50 0.62
C GLY A 60 -6.84 -1.15 0.38
N THR A 61 -6.38 -0.02 0.93
CA THR A 61 -4.97 0.40 0.92
C THR A 61 -4.06 -0.66 1.53
N GLY A 62 -4.52 -1.36 2.57
CA GLY A 62 -3.74 -2.43 3.20
C GLY A 62 -3.45 -3.59 2.27
N TRP A 63 -4.29 -3.85 1.27
CA TRP A 63 -4.01 -4.92 0.33
C TRP A 63 -2.78 -4.64 -0.54
N ALA A 64 -2.61 -3.39 -0.99
CA ALA A 64 -1.41 -2.99 -1.72
C ALA A 64 -0.14 -3.09 -0.85
N VAL A 65 -0.26 -2.75 0.43
CA VAL A 65 0.81 -2.85 1.43
C VAL A 65 1.20 -4.32 1.64
N GLU A 66 0.22 -5.22 1.81
CA GLU A 66 0.49 -6.66 1.97
C GLU A 66 1.12 -7.28 0.72
N LEU A 67 0.70 -6.87 -0.48
CA LEU A 67 1.37 -7.28 -1.72
C LEU A 67 2.82 -6.76 -1.78
N GLY A 68 3.07 -5.53 -1.33
CA GLY A 68 4.40 -4.98 -1.21
C GLY A 68 5.31 -5.81 -0.31
N LYS A 69 4.81 -6.20 0.87
CA LYS A 69 5.51 -7.11 1.78
C LYS A 69 5.76 -8.47 1.12
N LEU A 70 4.75 -9.05 0.46
CA LEU A 70 4.85 -10.37 -0.18
C LEU A 70 5.89 -10.40 -1.30
N PHE A 71 5.95 -9.35 -2.10
CA PHE A 71 6.90 -9.22 -3.20
C PHE A 71 8.25 -8.62 -2.79
N ASN A 72 8.45 -8.39 -1.48
CA ASN A 72 9.65 -7.80 -0.92
C ASN A 72 10.04 -6.47 -1.60
N ARG A 73 9.04 -5.65 -1.89
CA ARG A 73 9.23 -4.33 -2.51
C ARG A 73 9.58 -3.27 -1.46
N PRO A 74 10.39 -2.26 -1.80
CA PRO A 74 10.52 -1.06 -0.97
C PRO A 74 9.13 -0.45 -0.75
N LEU A 75 8.74 -0.40 0.51
CA LEU A 75 7.36 -0.11 0.92
C LEU A 75 7.37 0.91 2.06
N SER A 76 6.67 2.02 1.84
CA SER A 76 6.54 3.06 2.84
C SER A 76 5.08 3.48 3.00
N VAL A 77 4.67 3.75 4.23
CA VAL A 77 3.32 4.16 4.62
C VAL A 77 3.40 5.44 5.42
N PHE A 78 2.67 6.47 5.00
CA PHE A 78 2.39 7.62 5.85
C PHE A 78 1.21 7.28 6.75
N ASP A 79 1.46 7.26 8.06
CA ASP A 79 0.43 7.06 9.05
C ASP A 79 -0.22 8.42 9.40
N GLN A 80 -1.51 8.56 9.10
CA GLN A 80 -2.21 9.83 9.30
C GLN A 80 -2.52 10.17 10.77
N ASP A 81 -2.48 9.20 11.69
CA ASP A 81 -2.68 9.50 13.12
C ASP A 81 -1.36 9.96 13.75
N ARG A 82 -0.24 9.37 13.33
CA ARG A 82 1.11 9.74 13.79
C ARG A 82 1.73 10.88 13.00
N ASN A 83 1.13 11.25 11.87
CA ASN A 83 1.65 12.24 10.92
C ASN A 83 3.10 11.98 10.51
N GLN A 84 3.45 10.72 10.28
CA GLN A 84 4.83 10.32 10.01
C GLN A 84 4.92 9.17 9.01
N TRP A 85 6.01 9.14 8.24
CA TRP A 85 6.33 8.06 7.32
C TRP A 85 7.01 6.89 8.06
N PHE A 86 6.62 5.68 7.66
CA PHE A 86 7.22 4.43 8.12
C PHE A 86 7.59 3.58 6.91
N THR A 87 8.80 3.04 6.89
CA THR A 87 9.25 2.07 5.86
C THR A 87 9.26 0.67 6.45
N TRP A 88 8.80 -0.30 5.68
CA TRP A 88 8.84 -1.71 6.04
C TRP A 88 10.27 -2.24 5.90
N LYS A 89 10.92 -2.59 7.01
CA LYS A 89 12.29 -3.14 7.05
C LYS A 89 12.33 -4.28 8.06
N ASN A 90 12.96 -5.40 7.72
CA ASN A 90 13.15 -6.54 8.64
C ASN A 90 11.87 -6.97 9.38
N ASN A 91 10.76 -7.05 8.65
CA ASN A 91 9.43 -7.40 9.19
C ASN A 91 8.88 -6.45 10.27
N THR A 92 9.36 -5.21 10.32
CA THR A 92 8.84 -4.16 11.21
C THR A 92 8.65 -2.84 10.49
N TRP A 93 7.78 -1.99 11.04
CA TRP A 93 7.65 -0.60 10.62
C TRP A 93 8.71 0.23 11.33
N THR A 94 9.62 0.81 10.55
CA THR A 94 10.64 1.75 11.07
C THR A 94 10.29 3.14 10.57
N GLU A 95 10.30 4.12 11.48
CA GLU A 95 10.19 5.53 11.11
C GLU A 95 11.29 5.89 10.11
N ASP A 96 10.90 6.56 9.02
CA ASP A 96 11.80 6.84 7.91
C ASP A 96 11.29 8.05 7.13
N LEU A 97 12.14 8.63 6.29
CA LEU A 97 11.78 9.75 5.42
C LEU A 97 11.99 9.35 3.95
N PRO A 98 11.10 8.54 3.38
CA PRO A 98 11.37 7.85 2.12
C PRO A 98 11.39 8.82 0.95
N LYS A 99 12.10 8.48 -0.13
CA LYS A 99 12.07 9.21 -1.40
C LYS A 99 11.81 8.24 -2.54
N VAL A 100 11.36 8.74 -3.68
CA VAL A 100 11.22 7.93 -4.90
C VAL A 100 12.62 7.65 -5.42
N GLU A 101 13.06 6.39 -5.30
CA GLU A 101 14.40 5.94 -5.68
C GLU A 101 14.39 5.05 -6.92
N HIS A 102 13.21 4.58 -7.32
CA HIS A 102 13.02 3.66 -8.44
C HIS A 102 12.30 4.33 -9.61
N GLN A 103 12.59 3.84 -10.82
CA GLN A 103 11.97 4.34 -12.05
C GLN A 103 10.45 4.15 -12.08
N THR A 104 9.95 3.07 -11.46
CA THR A 104 8.50 2.81 -11.35
C THR A 104 8.09 2.67 -9.89
N PHE A 105 6.99 3.34 -9.54
CA PHE A 105 6.41 3.27 -8.21
C PHE A 105 4.88 3.26 -8.29
N VAL A 106 4.25 2.84 -7.19
CA VAL A 106 2.80 2.82 -7.00
C VAL A 106 2.46 3.70 -5.82
N GLY A 107 1.56 4.67 -6.06
CA GLY A 107 0.89 5.41 -5.00
C GLY A 107 -0.46 4.80 -4.71
N THR A 108 -0.76 4.56 -3.44
CA THR A 108 -2.09 4.16 -2.97
C THR A 108 -2.44 4.97 -1.73
N GLY A 109 -3.73 5.06 -1.41
CA GLY A 109 -4.16 5.94 -0.32
C GLY A 109 -5.54 5.61 0.21
N THR A 110 -5.83 6.22 1.34
CA THR A 110 -7.15 6.27 1.95
C THR A 110 -8.09 7.20 1.18
N CYS A 111 -9.38 6.88 1.14
CA CYS A 111 -10.42 7.80 0.66
C CYS A 111 -10.60 9.01 1.60
N ASN A 112 -10.17 8.87 2.85
CA ASN A 112 -10.29 9.89 3.91
C ASN A 112 -8.92 10.53 4.14
N LEU A 113 -8.43 11.24 3.13
CA LEU A 113 -7.11 11.89 3.14
C LEU A 113 -7.15 13.16 4.01
N THR A 114 -6.26 13.26 5.00
CA THR A 114 -6.08 14.45 5.84
C THR A 114 -5.19 15.50 5.17
N ASP A 115 -5.18 16.72 5.68
CA ASP A 115 -4.28 17.77 5.15
C ASP A 115 -2.81 17.45 5.41
N ALA A 116 -2.50 16.83 6.55
CA ALA A 116 -1.17 16.26 6.80
C ALA A 116 -0.81 15.20 5.76
N GLY A 117 -1.74 14.31 5.40
CA GLY A 117 -1.53 13.33 4.32
C GLY A 117 -1.28 13.99 2.96
N ARG A 118 -2.05 15.04 2.62
CA ARG A 118 -1.81 15.82 1.38
C ARG A 118 -0.42 16.46 1.39
N GLN A 119 -0.04 17.05 2.51
CA GLN A 119 1.25 17.71 2.66
C GLN A 119 2.40 16.71 2.58
N ALA A 120 2.28 15.55 3.21
CA ALA A 120 3.26 14.47 3.14
C ALA A 120 3.49 13.97 1.71
N ILE A 121 2.44 13.90 0.87
CA ILE A 121 2.57 13.57 -0.56
C ILE A 121 3.36 14.67 -1.27
N LYS A 122 3.04 15.95 -1.06
CA LYS A 122 3.78 17.06 -1.68
C LYS A 122 5.25 17.01 -1.31
N GLU A 123 5.55 16.87 -0.02
CA GLU A 123 6.91 16.81 0.50
C GLU A 123 7.69 15.60 -0.02
N LEU A 124 7.02 14.45 -0.20
CA LEU A 124 7.63 13.29 -0.84
C LEU A 124 8.09 13.64 -2.26
N PHE A 125 7.24 14.28 -3.06
CA PHE A 125 7.60 14.68 -4.43
C PHE A 125 8.69 15.75 -4.45
N THR A 126 8.57 16.79 -3.62
CA THR A 126 9.60 17.84 -3.49
C THR A 126 10.95 17.25 -3.12
N ARG A 127 11.00 16.35 -2.13
CA ARG A 127 12.24 15.67 -1.72
C ARG A 127 12.81 14.76 -2.80
N SER A 128 11.95 14.14 -3.61
CA SER A 128 12.36 13.15 -4.61
C SER A 128 12.82 13.78 -5.92
N PHE A 129 12.20 14.88 -6.33
CA PHE A 129 12.38 15.46 -7.66
C PHE A 129 12.79 16.94 -7.65
N ASN A 130 12.97 17.55 -6.48
CA ASN A 130 13.26 18.99 -6.31
C ASN A 130 12.21 19.88 -6.99
N VAL A 131 10.93 19.50 -6.90
CA VAL A 131 9.76 20.22 -7.45
C VAL A 131 8.92 20.89 -6.39
#